data_AF-A0A2X0IGN4-F1
#
_entry.id   AF-A0A2X0IGN4-F1
#
_cell.length_a   1.000
_cell.length_b   1.000
_cell.length_c   1.000
_cell.angle_alpha   90.00
_cell.angle_beta   90.00
_cell.angle_gamma   90.00
#
_symmetry.space_group_name_H-M   'P 1'
#
loop_
_entity.id
_entity.type
_entity.pdbx_description
1 polymer ?
#
loop_
_entity_poly.entity_id
_entity_poly.type
_entity_poly.pdbx_seq_one_letter_code
_entity_poly.pdbx_strand_id
1 'polypeptide(L)'
;MQPCHGLLRRPVLLLHRRVQVRVRCAVPDHLALYVTCPFVLPRVFRHPRQGNSLTRRQAVFYLVLACRCILVSVFVLSAAGKTRRPGQFVSAVGTFRLLPAALVRPAAYVFLAAEIVAAGLLCVPATLSIGFLLSAALLLAFTGAIAQAVVRGLNIPCPCFGVSVAPVGLRHIVRDVFLVFAAVVGILGPQHGTLAAGGIAVSLGAAAVVVLLVRFTDELAELFDPR
;
A
#
# COMPACT_ATOMS: atom_id res chain seq x y z
N MET A 1 42.71 -35.68 -57.14
CA MET A 1 42.12 -35.69 -58.50
C MET A 1 41.37 -37.00 -58.67
N GLN A 2 40.24 -36.93 -59.38
CA GLN A 2 39.29 -37.99 -59.76
C GLN A 2 38.08 -38.27 -58.82
N PRO A 3 36.92 -38.62 -59.43
CA PRO A 3 35.60 -38.04 -59.16
C PRO A 3 34.54 -39.12 -58.82
N CYS A 4 33.25 -38.77 -58.67
CA CYS A 4 32.12 -39.52 -59.23
C CYS A 4 30.75 -38.98 -58.78
N HIS A 5 29.96 -38.54 -59.77
CA HIS A 5 28.51 -38.53 -59.77
C HIS A 5 27.95 -39.96 -59.69
N GLY A 6 26.79 -40.17 -59.06
CA GLY A 6 25.98 -41.37 -59.32
C GLY A 6 24.95 -41.73 -58.26
N LEU A 7 23.70 -41.34 -58.52
CA LEU A 7 22.41 -42.01 -58.23
C LEU A 7 22.31 -43.05 -57.10
N LEU A 8 21.23 -42.95 -56.30
CA LEU A 8 20.18 -43.99 -56.13
C LEU A 8 19.16 -43.53 -55.08
N ARG A 9 17.93 -43.22 -55.51
CA ARG A 9 16.72 -44.05 -55.32
C ARG A 9 16.30 -44.30 -53.87
N ARG A 10 15.17 -43.67 -53.52
CA ARG A 10 13.92 -44.22 -52.93
C ARG A 10 13.46 -43.62 -51.60
N PRO A 11 12.12 -43.46 -51.44
CA PRO A 11 11.49 -42.80 -50.31
C PRO A 11 11.37 -43.76 -49.14
N VAL A 12 11.67 -43.28 -47.93
CA VAL A 12 11.39 -44.00 -46.69
C VAL A 12 10.69 -43.05 -45.74
N LEU A 13 9.42 -43.36 -45.56
CA LEU A 13 8.53 -42.98 -44.46
C LEU A 13 9.26 -43.10 -43.10
N LEU A 14 8.83 -42.30 -42.12
CA LEU A 14 9.15 -42.40 -40.68
C LEU A 14 10.50 -41.79 -40.26
N LEU A 15 10.45 -40.61 -39.65
CA LEU A 15 10.39 -40.48 -38.19
C LEU A 15 10.57 -39.00 -37.84
N HIS A 16 9.79 -38.55 -36.85
CA HIS A 16 9.82 -37.23 -36.23
C HIS A 16 11.15 -36.98 -35.49
N ARG A 17 12.29 -36.96 -36.20
CA ARG A 17 13.62 -36.77 -35.62
C ARG A 17 13.98 -35.28 -35.69
N ARG A 18 13.86 -34.60 -34.54
CA ARG A 18 14.41 -33.27 -34.32
C ARG A 18 15.89 -33.29 -34.71
N VAL A 19 16.22 -32.67 -35.84
CA VAL A 19 17.60 -32.43 -36.26
C VAL A 19 18.17 -31.39 -35.28
N GLN A 20 18.84 -31.86 -34.24
CA GLN A 20 19.70 -30.99 -33.43
C GLN A 20 21.01 -30.82 -34.19
N VAL A 21 21.12 -29.71 -34.91
CA VAL A 21 22.39 -29.26 -35.48
C VAL A 21 23.30 -28.84 -34.32
N ARG A 22 24.19 -29.75 -33.92
CA ARG A 22 25.20 -29.49 -32.90
C ARG A 22 26.42 -28.88 -33.60
N VAL A 23 26.46 -27.55 -33.71
CA VAL A 23 27.64 -26.85 -34.22
C VAL A 23 28.74 -26.97 -33.16
N ARG A 24 29.79 -27.75 -33.45
CA ARG A 24 31.04 -27.71 -32.66
C ARG A 24 31.84 -26.50 -33.14
N CYS A 25 31.94 -25.47 -32.32
CA CYS A 25 32.98 -24.46 -32.51
C CYS A 25 34.30 -25.06 -32.05
N ALA A 26 35.23 -25.26 -32.98
CA ALA A 26 36.63 -25.44 -32.67
C ALA A 26 37.20 -24.08 -32.27
N VAL A 27 37.68 -23.95 -31.04
CA VAL A 27 38.41 -22.77 -30.56
C VAL A 27 39.90 -23.15 -30.58
N PRO A 28 40.75 -22.52 -31.39
CA PRO A 28 42.20 -22.65 -31.27
C PRO A 28 42.70 -21.79 -30.11
N ASP A 29 43.60 -22.36 -29.32
CA ASP A 29 44.34 -21.67 -28.28
C ASP A 29 45.28 -20.62 -28.90
N HIS A 30 45.54 -19.53 -28.16
CA HIS A 30 46.43 -18.39 -28.46
C HIS A 30 45.80 -17.15 -29.12
N LEU A 31 44.90 -16.45 -28.41
CA LEU A 31 44.95 -14.97 -28.31
C LEU A 31 44.00 -14.46 -27.20
N ALA A 32 44.50 -14.43 -25.97
CA ALA A 32 43.86 -13.71 -24.88
C ALA A 32 44.15 -12.21 -25.03
N LEU A 33 43.30 -11.46 -25.72
CA LEU A 33 43.33 -10.00 -25.67
C LEU A 33 41.93 -9.40 -25.88
N TYR A 34 41.38 -8.86 -24.79
CA TYR A 34 40.45 -7.72 -24.73
C TYR A 34 39.57 -7.50 -25.97
N VAL A 35 38.54 -8.33 -26.11
CA VAL A 35 37.33 -7.92 -26.84
C VAL A 35 36.19 -7.97 -25.85
N THR A 36 35.83 -6.78 -25.34
CA THR A 36 34.52 -6.50 -24.77
C THR A 36 33.49 -7.00 -25.78
N CYS A 37 32.80 -8.08 -25.42
CA CYS A 37 31.78 -8.69 -26.26
C CYS A 37 30.43 -8.10 -25.83
N PRO A 38 29.93 -7.03 -26.49
CA PRO A 38 28.51 -6.74 -26.42
C PRO A 38 27.83 -7.87 -27.20
N PHE A 39 26.66 -8.27 -26.75
CA PHE A 39 25.75 -9.11 -27.52
C PHE A 39 26.04 -10.63 -27.52
N VAL A 40 24.95 -11.40 -27.36
CA VAL A 40 24.82 -12.87 -27.45
C VAL A 40 24.90 -13.65 -26.12
N LEU A 41 23.89 -13.42 -25.27
CA LEU A 41 23.28 -14.50 -24.49
C LEU A 41 21.87 -14.75 -25.08
N PRO A 42 21.64 -15.79 -25.90
CA PRO A 42 20.30 -16.30 -26.07
C PRO A 42 20.01 -17.07 -24.78
N ARG A 43 19.46 -16.35 -23.79
CA ARG A 43 18.83 -16.95 -22.62
C ARG A 43 17.94 -18.07 -23.13
N VAL A 44 18.20 -19.28 -22.63
CA VAL A 44 17.26 -20.40 -22.66
C VAL A 44 15.90 -19.82 -22.27
N PHE A 45 15.00 -19.74 -23.25
CA PHE A 45 13.60 -19.36 -23.07
C PHE A 45 12.95 -20.50 -22.29
N ARG A 46 13.19 -20.56 -20.98
CA ARG A 46 12.25 -21.16 -20.05
C ARG A 46 11.00 -20.29 -20.15
N HIS A 47 9.96 -20.78 -20.80
CA HIS A 47 8.60 -20.30 -20.56
C HIS A 47 8.38 -20.31 -19.05
N PRO A 48 8.27 -19.16 -18.37
CA PRO A 48 7.67 -19.16 -17.05
C PRO A 48 6.18 -19.39 -17.31
N ARG A 49 5.53 -20.27 -16.55
CA ARG A 49 4.06 -20.26 -16.44
C ARG A 49 3.65 -18.88 -15.88
N GLN A 50 3.41 -17.90 -16.77
CA GLN A 50 3.16 -16.48 -16.44
C GLN A 50 1.68 -16.14 -16.16
N GLY A 51 0.79 -17.13 -16.09
CA GLY A 51 -0.65 -16.89 -15.92
C GLY A 51 -1.07 -16.30 -14.57
N ASN A 52 -0.38 -16.64 -13.47
CA ASN A 52 -0.82 -16.27 -12.11
C ASN A 52 -0.05 -15.09 -11.49
N SER A 53 1.19 -14.83 -11.92
CA SER A 53 2.06 -13.83 -11.26
C SER A 53 1.70 -12.38 -11.63
N LEU A 54 1.25 -12.15 -12.86
CA LEU A 54 0.82 -10.82 -13.32
C LEU A 54 -0.50 -10.40 -12.64
N THR A 55 -1.46 -11.32 -12.54
CA THR A 55 -2.75 -11.11 -11.84
C THR A 55 -2.54 -10.84 -10.35
N ARG A 56 -1.63 -11.57 -9.69
CA ARG A 56 -1.32 -11.34 -8.28
C ARG A 56 -0.70 -9.96 -8.04
N ARG A 57 0.27 -9.55 -8.86
CA ARG A 57 0.89 -8.21 -8.74
C ARG A 57 -0.12 -7.09 -8.96
N GLN A 58 -1.01 -7.24 -9.93
CA GLN A 58 -2.09 -6.28 -10.17
C GLN A 58 -3.08 -6.21 -9.00
N ALA A 59 -3.49 -7.37 -8.46
CA ALA A 59 -4.38 -7.41 -7.30
C ALA A 59 -3.77 -6.68 -6.08
N VAL A 60 -2.48 -6.87 -5.80
CA VAL A 60 -1.80 -6.16 -4.70
C VAL A 60 -1.71 -4.66 -4.97
N PHE A 61 -1.50 -4.23 -6.22
CA PHE A 61 -1.55 -2.81 -6.58
C PHE A 61 -2.92 -2.19 -6.31
N TYR A 62 -4.01 -2.86 -6.70
CA TYR A 62 -5.36 -2.37 -6.42
C TYR A 62 -5.70 -2.36 -4.92
N LEU A 63 -5.14 -3.28 -4.14
CA LEU A 63 -5.23 -3.26 -2.69
C LEU A 63 -4.52 -2.02 -2.10
N VAL A 64 -3.29 -1.72 -2.53
CA VAL A 64 -2.57 -0.51 -2.12
C VAL A 64 -3.34 0.76 -2.49
N LEU A 65 -3.93 0.79 -3.68
CA LEU A 65 -4.79 1.90 -4.12
C LEU A 65 -6.00 2.08 -3.21
N ALA A 66 -6.66 0.99 -2.82
CA ALA A 66 -7.77 1.04 -1.86
C ALA A 66 -7.30 1.56 -0.50
N CYS A 67 -6.20 1.04 0.05
CA CYS A 67 -5.60 1.51 1.30
C CYS A 67 -5.27 3.00 1.26
N ARG A 68 -4.70 3.48 0.15
CA ARG A 68 -4.40 4.90 -0.09
C ARG A 68 -5.67 5.74 -0.01
N CYS A 69 -6.72 5.35 -0.73
CA CYS A 69 -7.99 6.07 -0.73
C CYS A 69 -8.63 6.11 0.68
N ILE A 70 -8.61 4.98 1.40
CA ILE A 70 -9.11 4.90 2.78
C ILE A 70 -8.38 5.91 3.68
N LEU A 71 -7.04 5.90 3.69
CA LEU A 71 -6.25 6.78 4.54
C LEU A 71 -6.47 8.25 4.20
N VAL A 72 -6.44 8.63 2.91
CA VAL A 72 -6.72 10.01 2.48
C VAL A 72 -8.09 10.46 2.97
N SER A 73 -9.13 9.65 2.73
CA SER A 73 -10.49 9.99 3.16
C SER A 73 -10.57 10.14 4.68
N VAL A 74 -9.99 9.23 5.45
CA VAL A 74 -10.02 9.30 6.92
C VAL A 74 -9.31 10.56 7.44
N PHE A 75 -8.10 10.86 6.95
CA PHE A 75 -7.38 12.07 7.38
C PHE A 75 -8.11 13.35 7.00
N VAL A 76 -8.67 13.43 5.78
CA VAL A 76 -9.46 14.59 5.35
C VAL A 76 -10.70 14.77 6.21
N LEU A 77 -11.45 13.68 6.44
CA LEU A 77 -12.65 13.70 7.28
C LEU A 77 -12.33 14.07 8.73
N SER A 78 -11.19 13.60 9.24
CA SER A 78 -10.73 13.89 10.58
C SER A 78 -10.27 15.34 10.73
N ALA A 79 -9.42 15.83 9.83
CA ALA A 79 -8.97 17.22 9.81
C ALA A 79 -10.15 18.18 9.65
N ALA A 80 -11.12 17.88 8.78
CA ALA A 80 -12.34 18.66 8.62
C ALA A 80 -13.19 18.72 9.92
N GLY A 81 -13.25 17.63 10.69
CA GLY A 81 -13.91 17.63 11.99
C GLY A 81 -13.21 18.55 13.00
N LYS A 82 -11.88 18.53 13.02
CA LYS A 82 -11.06 19.35 13.94
C LYS A 82 -11.03 20.83 13.57
N THR A 83 -11.01 21.18 12.28
CA THR A 83 -11.00 22.59 11.82
C THR A 83 -12.33 23.29 12.04
N ARG A 84 -13.46 22.57 12.07
CA ARG A 84 -14.79 23.15 12.37
C ARG A 84 -14.89 23.67 13.80
N ARG A 85 -14.25 23.02 14.77
CA ARG A 85 -14.29 23.38 16.21
C ARG A 85 -12.92 23.21 16.88
N PRO A 86 -11.92 24.03 16.50
CA PRO A 86 -10.54 23.85 16.98
C PRO A 86 -10.42 24.02 18.50
N GLY A 87 -11.24 24.87 19.10
CA GLY A 87 -11.28 25.04 20.56
C GLY A 87 -11.65 23.75 21.31
N GLN A 88 -12.63 23.00 20.80
CA GLN A 88 -13.03 21.72 21.41
C GLN A 88 -11.94 20.66 21.27
N PHE A 89 -11.23 20.65 20.15
CA PHE A 89 -10.10 19.74 19.96
C PHE A 89 -8.96 20.05 20.94
N VAL A 90 -8.57 21.32 21.09
CA VAL A 90 -7.54 21.74 22.06
C VAL A 90 -7.95 21.38 23.49
N SER A 91 -9.22 21.62 23.87
CA SER A 91 -9.74 21.23 25.18
C SER A 91 -9.67 19.72 25.39
N ALA A 92 -10.06 18.93 24.39
CA ALA A 92 -9.98 17.47 24.44
C ALA A 92 -8.53 16.98 24.61
N VAL A 93 -7.56 17.54 23.86
CA VAL A 93 -6.12 17.24 24.01
C VAL A 93 -5.63 17.57 25.43
N GLY A 94 -6.10 18.67 26.02
CA GLY A 94 -5.81 19.04 27.40
C GLY A 94 -6.33 18.01 28.43
N THR A 95 -7.47 17.39 28.16
CA THR A 95 -8.06 16.35 29.03
C THR A 95 -7.19 15.08 29.11
N PHE A 96 -6.42 14.76 28.07
CA PHE A 96 -5.51 13.61 28.10
C PHE A 96 -4.37 13.76 29.13
N ARG A 97 -4.08 14.99 29.59
CA ARG A 97 -3.01 15.30 30.56
C ARG A 97 -1.67 14.64 30.19
N LEU A 98 -1.31 14.75 28.91
CA LEU A 98 -0.07 14.21 28.34
C LEU A 98 1.06 15.24 28.35
N LEU A 99 0.69 16.50 28.14
CA LEU A 99 1.59 17.62 28.00
C LEU A 99 1.26 18.70 29.04
N PRO A 100 2.25 19.54 29.41
CA PRO A 100 2.01 20.78 30.14
C PRO A 100 1.00 21.68 29.43
N ALA A 101 0.22 22.46 30.19
CA ALA A 101 -0.84 23.33 29.65
C ALA A 101 -0.35 24.26 28.53
N ALA A 102 0.88 24.76 28.61
CA ALA A 102 1.49 25.61 27.59
C ALA A 102 1.70 24.90 26.23
N LEU A 103 1.90 23.57 26.24
CA LEU A 103 2.17 22.78 25.04
C LEU A 103 0.93 22.13 24.42
N VAL A 104 -0.21 22.12 25.12
CA VAL A 104 -1.47 21.52 24.62
C VAL A 104 -1.90 22.15 23.29
N ARG A 105 -1.94 23.47 23.22
CA ARG A 105 -2.30 24.23 22.01
C ARG A 105 -1.37 23.94 20.83
N PRO A 106 -0.04 24.15 20.94
CA PRO A 106 0.85 23.90 19.81
C PRO A 106 0.84 22.43 19.39
N ALA A 107 0.78 21.48 20.33
CA ALA A 107 0.68 20.06 19.99
C ALA A 107 -0.58 19.73 19.18
N ALA A 108 -1.74 20.30 19.54
CA ALA A 108 -2.98 20.13 18.80
C ALA A 108 -2.87 20.66 17.36
N TYR A 109 -2.32 21.86 17.17
CA TYR A 109 -2.14 22.42 15.83
C TYR A 109 -1.11 21.66 14.99
N VAL A 110 -0.01 21.20 15.59
CA VAL A 110 0.99 20.36 14.92
C VAL A 110 0.37 19.05 14.47
N PHE A 111 -0.44 18.41 15.33
CA PHE A 111 -1.12 17.17 14.99
C PHE A 111 -2.09 17.38 13.81
N LEU A 112 -2.90 18.45 13.85
CA LEU A 112 -3.82 18.81 12.77
C LEU A 112 -3.07 19.10 11.46
N ALA A 113 -1.96 19.85 11.52
CA ALA A 113 -1.13 20.13 10.36
C ALA A 113 -0.53 18.83 9.78
N ALA A 114 -0.08 17.92 10.64
CA ALA A 114 0.48 16.64 10.22
C ALA A 114 -0.57 15.75 9.52
N GLU A 115 -1.83 15.76 9.95
CA GLU A 115 -2.93 15.05 9.26
C GLU A 115 -3.14 15.58 7.83
N ILE A 116 -3.16 16.90 7.67
CA ILE A 116 -3.32 17.56 6.37
C ILE A 116 -2.12 17.25 5.46
N VAL A 117 -0.91 17.33 6.01
CA VAL A 117 0.33 16.98 5.30
C VAL A 117 0.31 15.52 4.87
N ALA A 118 -0.05 14.59 5.75
CA ALA A 118 -0.16 13.16 5.43
C ALA A 118 -1.14 12.90 4.27
N ALA A 119 -2.32 13.52 4.30
CA ALA A 119 -3.29 13.45 3.21
C ALA A 119 -2.72 14.02 1.90
N GLY A 120 -2.05 15.17 1.95
CA GLY A 120 -1.40 15.79 0.79
C GLY A 120 -0.30 14.92 0.19
N LEU A 121 0.56 14.32 1.02
CA LEU A 121 1.61 13.40 0.57
C LEU A 121 1.00 12.15 -0.09
N LEU A 122 -0.07 11.60 0.49
CA LEU A 122 -0.77 10.47 -0.12
C LEU A 122 -1.44 10.84 -1.44
N CYS A 123 -1.70 12.11 -1.76
CA CYS A 123 -2.24 12.53 -3.06
C CYS A 123 -1.18 12.57 -4.17
N VAL A 124 0.11 12.73 -3.82
CA VAL A 124 1.20 12.85 -4.79
C VAL A 124 1.92 11.50 -4.96
N PRO A 125 1.92 10.90 -6.18
CA PRO A 125 2.56 9.59 -6.40
C PRO A 125 4.03 9.51 -5.99
N ALA A 126 4.78 10.62 -6.12
CA ALA A 126 6.20 10.68 -5.80
C ALA A 126 6.51 10.61 -4.29
N THR A 127 5.53 10.93 -3.43
CA THR A 127 5.73 11.01 -1.96
C THR A 127 4.93 9.95 -1.20
N LEU A 128 4.36 8.95 -1.89
CA LEU A 128 3.51 7.92 -1.30
C LEU A 128 4.16 7.19 -0.12
N SER A 129 5.42 6.76 -0.26
CA SER A 129 6.13 6.06 0.83
C SER A 129 6.20 6.91 2.11
N ILE A 130 6.50 8.20 1.95
CA ILE A 130 6.58 9.15 3.08
C ILE A 130 5.17 9.40 3.64
N GLY A 131 4.16 9.53 2.77
CA GLY A 131 2.76 9.69 3.18
C GLY A 131 2.25 8.51 4.00
N PHE A 132 2.51 7.28 3.58
CA PHE A 132 2.13 6.08 4.35
C PHE A 132 2.90 5.97 5.67
N LEU A 133 4.21 6.30 5.69
CA LEU A 133 5.00 6.28 6.91
C LEU A 133 4.49 7.32 7.93
N LEU A 134 4.24 8.54 7.47
CA LEU A 134 3.68 9.61 8.31
C LEU A 134 2.28 9.22 8.82
N SER A 135 1.45 8.61 7.96
CA SER A 135 0.13 8.10 8.33
C SER A 135 0.22 7.07 9.46
N ALA A 136 1.10 6.08 9.33
CA ALA A 136 1.31 5.06 10.35
C ALA A 136 1.81 5.67 11.67
N ALA A 137 2.75 6.61 11.60
CA ALA A 137 3.27 7.31 12.78
C ALA A 137 2.18 8.11 13.52
N LEU A 138 1.34 8.84 12.77
CA LEU A 138 0.24 9.62 13.34
C LEU A 138 -0.82 8.73 13.98
N LEU A 139 -1.20 7.65 13.30
CA LEU A 139 -2.16 6.67 13.83
C LEU A 139 -1.62 6.01 15.11
N LEU A 140 -0.36 5.58 15.14
CA LEU A 140 0.25 4.99 16.33
C LEU A 140 0.34 5.98 17.50
N ALA A 141 0.72 7.23 17.23
CA ALA A 141 0.75 8.27 18.26
C ALA A 141 -0.64 8.51 18.84
N PHE A 142 -1.66 8.54 17.99
CA PHE A 142 -3.05 8.70 18.39
C PHE A 142 -3.58 7.51 19.19
N THR A 143 -3.33 6.29 18.74
CA THR A 143 -3.69 5.06 19.47
C THR A 143 -3.00 5.00 20.83
N GLY A 144 -1.73 5.42 20.91
CA GLY A 144 -1.00 5.51 22.18
C GLY A 144 -1.66 6.49 23.16
N ALA A 145 -2.08 7.67 22.68
CA ALA A 145 -2.79 8.65 23.49
C ALA A 145 -4.15 8.11 24.01
N ILE A 146 -4.92 7.42 23.16
CA ILE A 146 -6.17 6.76 23.57
C ILE A 146 -5.90 5.65 24.59
N ALA A 147 -4.96 4.75 24.30
CA ALA A 147 -4.64 3.62 25.18
C ALA A 147 -4.25 4.11 26.57
N GLN A 148 -3.46 5.18 26.64
CA GLN A 148 -3.10 5.81 27.91
C GLN A 148 -4.30 6.42 28.64
N ALA A 149 -5.23 7.07 27.93
CA ALA A 149 -6.46 7.59 28.53
C ALA A 149 -7.33 6.46 29.12
N VAL A 150 -7.46 5.35 28.39
CA VAL A 150 -8.20 4.16 28.84
C VAL A 150 -7.55 3.54 30.07
N VAL A 151 -6.22 3.37 30.08
CA VAL A 151 -5.48 2.85 31.26
C VAL A 151 -5.64 3.75 32.48
N ARG A 152 -5.78 5.07 32.28
CA ARG A 152 -6.04 6.06 33.35
C ARG A 152 -7.52 6.14 33.74
N GLY A 153 -8.42 5.38 33.10
CA GLY A 153 -9.86 5.41 33.36
C GLY A 153 -10.53 6.73 32.98
N LEU A 154 -9.97 7.48 32.01
CA LEU A 154 -10.54 8.76 31.58
C LEU A 154 -11.67 8.54 30.57
N ASN A 155 -12.89 8.95 30.91
CA ASN A 155 -14.04 8.95 30.01
C ASN A 155 -14.00 10.19 29.11
N ILE A 156 -13.15 10.16 28.08
CA ILE A 156 -12.98 11.25 27.12
C ILE A 156 -13.69 10.88 25.81
N PRO A 157 -14.47 11.80 25.20
CA PRO A 157 -15.01 11.57 23.87
C PRO A 157 -13.91 11.47 22.82
N CYS A 158 -14.12 10.65 21.78
CA CYS A 158 -13.16 10.51 20.70
C CYS A 158 -13.10 11.81 19.86
N PRO A 159 -11.94 12.51 19.77
CA PRO A 159 -11.84 13.76 19.01
C PRO A 159 -11.64 13.54 17.49
N CYS A 160 -11.64 12.29 17.00
CA CYS A 160 -11.28 11.95 15.61
C CYS A 160 -12.14 12.64 14.56
N PHE A 161 -13.45 12.70 14.76
CA PHE A 161 -14.39 13.04 13.68
C PHE A 161 -15.22 14.29 13.98
N GLY A 162 -14.78 15.07 14.97
CA GLY A 162 -15.59 16.09 15.62
C GLY A 162 -16.45 15.49 16.74
N VAL A 163 -17.04 16.40 17.53
CA VAL A 163 -18.03 16.20 18.61
C VAL A 163 -18.72 14.83 18.57
N SER A 164 -18.09 13.84 19.19
CA SER A 164 -18.79 12.62 19.61
C SER A 164 -18.96 12.72 21.12
N VAL A 165 -20.06 12.19 21.64
CA VAL A 165 -20.31 12.11 23.09
C VAL A 165 -19.97 10.73 23.65
N ALA A 166 -19.66 9.77 22.76
CA ALA A 166 -19.31 8.40 23.12
C ALA A 166 -17.88 8.31 23.68
N PRO A 167 -17.69 7.64 24.82
CA PRO A 167 -16.37 7.48 25.42
C PRO A 167 -15.49 6.58 24.56
N VAL A 168 -14.18 6.81 24.60
CA VAL A 168 -13.22 5.98 23.88
C VAL A 168 -13.25 4.52 24.39
N GLY A 169 -13.48 3.56 23.48
CA GLY A 169 -13.47 2.12 23.78
C GLY A 169 -12.67 1.28 22.79
N LEU A 170 -12.75 -0.06 22.95
CA LEU A 170 -12.03 -1.05 22.12
C LEU A 170 -12.26 -0.87 20.61
N ARG A 171 -13.43 -0.36 20.20
CA ARG A 171 -13.76 -0.10 18.79
C ARG A 171 -12.78 0.87 18.11
N HIS A 172 -12.36 1.92 18.80
CA HIS A 172 -11.40 2.87 18.23
C HIS A 172 -10.01 2.24 18.08
N ILE A 173 -9.62 1.37 19.01
CA ILE A 173 -8.36 0.63 18.92
C ILE A 173 -8.39 -0.30 17.69
N VAL A 174 -9.49 -1.04 17.48
CA VAL A 174 -9.64 -1.92 16.31
C VAL A 174 -9.59 -1.12 15.01
N ARG A 175 -10.29 0.02 14.94
CA ARG A 175 -10.25 0.93 13.79
C ARG A 175 -8.83 1.40 13.51
N ASP A 176 -8.13 1.91 14.53
CA ASP A 176 -6.80 2.48 14.33
C ASP A 176 -5.79 1.39 13.93
N VAL A 177 -5.86 0.20 14.54
CA VAL A 177 -5.03 -0.95 14.16
C VAL A 177 -5.27 -1.35 12.70
N PHE A 178 -6.54 -1.37 12.26
CA PHE A 178 -6.87 -1.63 10.86
C PHE A 178 -6.27 -0.56 9.92
N LEU A 179 -6.33 0.72 10.29
CA LEU A 179 -5.74 1.80 9.50
C LEU A 179 -4.21 1.75 9.48
N VAL A 180 -3.57 1.38 10.59
CA VAL A 180 -2.12 1.13 10.64
C VAL A 180 -1.76 -0.03 9.73
N PHE A 181 -2.54 -1.11 9.74
CA PHE A 181 -2.33 -2.23 8.83
C PHE A 181 -2.45 -1.79 7.37
N ALA A 182 -3.46 -0.99 7.01
CA ALA A 182 -3.60 -0.43 5.67
C ALA A 182 -2.38 0.43 5.26
N ALA A 183 -1.82 1.20 6.20
CA ALA A 183 -0.59 1.97 5.96
C ALA A 183 0.61 1.06 5.72
N VAL A 184 0.80 0.01 6.52
CA VAL A 184 1.88 -0.97 6.34
C VAL A 184 1.75 -1.71 5.01
N VAL A 185 0.55 -2.12 4.62
CA VAL A 185 0.29 -2.71 3.30
C VAL A 185 0.68 -1.74 2.18
N GLY A 186 0.38 -0.45 2.33
CA GLY A 186 0.77 0.59 1.39
C GLY A 186 2.28 0.81 1.27
N ILE A 187 3.02 0.66 2.37
CA ILE A 187 4.50 0.77 2.40
C ILE A 187 5.14 -0.43 1.69
N LEU A 188 4.64 -1.64 1.95
CA LEU A 188 5.23 -2.88 1.44
C LEU A 188 4.78 -3.23 0.02
N GLY A 189 3.67 -2.65 -0.44
CA GLY A 189 3.07 -2.94 -1.72
C GLY A 189 3.64 -2.14 -2.90
N PRO A 190 3.33 -2.55 -4.14
CA PRO A 190 3.74 -1.83 -5.33
C PRO A 190 2.97 -0.50 -5.43
N GLN A 191 3.72 0.60 -5.58
CA GLN A 191 3.14 1.95 -5.69
C GLN A 191 2.80 2.35 -7.13
N HIS A 192 3.35 1.63 -8.10
CA HIS A 192 3.15 1.87 -9.53
C HIS A 192 2.58 0.61 -10.18
N GLY A 193 1.58 0.79 -11.04
CA GLY A 193 0.87 -0.29 -11.68
C GLY A 193 0.04 0.19 -12.86
N THR A 194 -0.44 -0.77 -13.66
CA THR A 194 -1.31 -0.50 -14.80
C THR A 194 -2.71 -0.14 -14.31
N LEU A 195 -3.21 1.03 -14.71
CA LEU A 195 -4.53 1.53 -14.36
C LEU A 195 -5.58 0.98 -15.32
N ALA A 196 -6.31 -0.06 -14.91
CA ALA A 196 -7.51 -0.50 -15.61
C ALA A 196 -8.76 0.08 -14.91
N ALA A 197 -9.72 0.56 -15.70
CA ALA A 197 -10.93 1.21 -15.19
C ALA A 197 -11.70 0.33 -14.19
N GLY A 198 -11.83 -0.98 -14.47
CA GLY A 198 -12.51 -1.91 -13.57
C GLY A 198 -11.83 -2.05 -12.21
N GLY A 199 -10.49 -2.10 -12.18
CA GLY A 199 -9.75 -2.21 -10.92
C GLY A 199 -9.81 -0.93 -10.09
N ILE A 200 -9.81 0.25 -10.73
CA ILE A 200 -10.02 1.53 -10.04
C ILE A 200 -11.41 1.58 -9.41
N ALA A 201 -12.46 1.20 -10.15
CA ALA A 201 -13.83 1.21 -9.65
C ALA A 201 -13.98 0.30 -8.42
N VAL A 202 -13.39 -0.90 -8.45
CA VAL A 202 -13.39 -1.82 -7.30
C VAL A 202 -12.61 -1.24 -6.12
N SER A 203 -11.42 -0.68 -6.32
CA SER A 203 -10.63 -0.06 -5.25
C SER A 203 -11.37 1.11 -4.59
N LEU A 204 -11.98 1.99 -5.39
CA LEU A 204 -12.74 3.14 -4.88
C LEU A 204 -14.02 2.69 -4.16
N GLY A 205 -14.75 1.72 -4.72
CA GLY A 205 -15.93 1.16 -4.08
C GLY A 205 -15.60 0.50 -2.74
N ALA A 206 -14.56 -0.33 -2.70
CA ALA A 206 -14.08 -0.95 -1.46
C ALA A 206 -13.64 0.11 -0.44
N ALA A 207 -12.88 1.12 -0.86
CA ALA A 207 -12.47 2.21 0.01
C ALA A 207 -13.66 2.99 0.57
N ALA A 208 -14.65 3.31 -0.27
CA ALA A 208 -15.86 4.02 0.14
C ALA A 208 -16.66 3.22 1.18
N VAL A 209 -16.85 1.92 0.96
CA VAL A 209 -17.53 1.04 1.93
C VAL A 209 -16.78 1.01 3.26
N VAL A 210 -15.45 0.84 3.24
CA VAL A 210 -14.65 0.82 4.46
C VAL A 210 -14.71 2.16 5.20
N VAL A 211 -14.59 3.28 4.49
CA VAL A 211 -14.70 4.63 5.08
C VAL A 211 -16.08 4.85 5.68
N LEU A 212 -17.14 4.40 5.00
CA LEU A 212 -18.51 4.48 5.50
C LEU A 212 -18.67 3.64 6.77
N LEU A 213 -18.16 2.40 6.79
CA LEU A 213 -18.18 1.56 7.98
C LEU A 213 -17.42 2.20 9.14
N VAL A 214 -16.22 2.73 8.88
CA VAL A 214 -15.42 3.45 9.87
C VAL A 214 -16.20 4.65 10.45
N ARG A 215 -16.87 5.43 9.60
CA ARG A 215 -17.71 6.56 10.04
C ARG A 215 -18.94 6.10 10.83
N PHE A 216 -19.63 5.09 10.33
CA PHE A 216 -20.88 4.60 10.91
C PHE A 216 -20.66 3.90 12.25
N THR A 217 -19.48 3.32 12.50
CA THR A 217 -19.18 2.74 13.82
C THR A 217 -19.18 3.76 14.95
N ASP A 218 -18.90 5.04 14.67
CA ASP A 218 -18.98 6.10 15.67
C ASP A 218 -20.44 6.53 15.91
N GLU A 219 -21.26 6.65 14.86
CA GLU A 219 -22.70 7.00 14.98
C GLU A 219 -23.53 5.88 15.63
N LEU A 220 -23.30 4.62 15.25
CA LEU A 220 -23.97 3.48 15.87
C LEU A 220 -23.66 3.36 17.36
N ALA A 221 -22.44 3.71 17.77
CA ALA A 221 -22.07 3.68 19.18
C ALA A 221 -22.88 4.69 20.02
N GLU A 222 -23.28 5.82 19.43
CA GLU A 222 -24.15 6.81 20.10
C GLU A 222 -25.60 6.34 20.18
N LEU A 223 -26.08 5.55 19.21
CA LEU A 223 -27.46 5.04 19.20
C LEU A 223 -27.69 3.91 20.22
N PHE A 224 -26.67 3.07 20.47
CA PHE A 224 -26.78 1.88 21.33
C PHE A 224 -26.28 2.10 22.77
N ASP A 225 -25.78 3.29 23.11
CA ASP A 225 -25.47 3.67 24.49
C ASP A 225 -26.54 4.66 25.00
N PRO A 226 -27.75 4.17 25.35
CA PRO A 226 -28.79 5.02 25.93
C PRO A 226 -28.32 5.39 27.34
N ARG A 227 -27.78 6.60 27.49
CA ARG A 227 -27.60 7.22 28.80
C ARG A 227 -28.93 7.70 29.35
#